data_AF-A0A9D6SRJ3-F1
#
_entry.id   AF-A0A9D6SRJ3-F1
#
_cell.length_a   1.000
_cell.length_b   1.000
_cell.length_c   1.000
_cell.angle_alpha   90.00
_cell.angle_beta   90.00
_cell.angle_gamma   90.00
#
_symmetry.space_group_name_H-M   'P 1'
#
loop_
_entity.id
_entity.type
_entity.pdbx_description
1 polymer ?
#
loop_
_entity_poly.entity_id
_entity_poly.type
_entity_poly.pdbx_seq_one_letter_code
_entity_poly.pdbx_strand_id
1 'polypeptide(L)'
;MKQNCGVRPRCVTSVPAVKKFLAEARAKGMMVVYTTGPGGKVADTLQDVAPTGSEPVFTAGPDKFPNTDFDKILKDKGIQTVITIGTAAQGAVLSTASAAGLRGMKVIVPVDGMSVEAENTYAEQYTA
;
A
#
# COMPACT_ATOMS: atom_id res chain seq x y z
N MET A 1 -16.69 3.04 5.54
CA MET A 1 -16.29 1.65 5.83
C MET A 1 -15.03 1.70 6.67
N LYS A 2 -14.98 1.03 7.83
CA LYS A 2 -13.77 1.00 8.66
C LYS A 2 -12.70 0.13 7.99
N GLN A 3 -11.42 0.43 8.18
CA GLN A 3 -10.37 -0.50 7.77
C GLN A 3 -10.46 -1.79 8.57
N ASN A 4 -10.46 -2.94 7.89
CA ASN A 4 -10.75 -4.24 8.49
C ASN A 4 -9.52 -5.13 8.72
N CYS A 5 -8.30 -4.57 8.69
CA CYS A 5 -7.09 -5.37 8.88
C CYS A 5 -7.08 -6.12 10.22
N GLY A 6 -7.51 -5.48 11.31
CA GLY A 6 -7.49 -6.06 12.66
C GLY A 6 -8.39 -7.28 12.87
N VAL A 7 -9.25 -7.62 11.92
CA VAL A 7 -10.12 -8.81 11.97
C VAL A 7 -9.81 -9.83 10.88
N ARG A 8 -8.88 -9.53 9.96
CA ARG A 8 -8.49 -10.41 8.84
C ARG A 8 -7.19 -11.14 9.18
N PRO A 9 -7.21 -12.48 9.35
CA PRO A 9 -6.04 -13.22 9.84
C PRO A 9 -4.76 -12.99 9.02
N ARG A 10 -4.86 -12.98 7.69
CA ARG A 10 -3.73 -12.71 6.79
C ARG A 10 -3.17 -11.31 6.97
N CYS A 11 -4.03 -10.31 7.15
CA CYS A 11 -3.60 -8.93 7.37
C CYS A 11 -2.89 -8.77 8.71
N VAL A 12 -3.45 -9.33 9.80
CA VAL A 12 -2.79 -9.31 11.12
C VAL A 12 -1.42 -9.99 11.06
N THR A 13 -1.31 -11.09 10.30
CA THR A 13 -0.05 -11.85 10.15
C THR A 13 1.03 -11.05 9.42
N SER A 14 0.68 -10.15 8.49
CA SER A 14 1.66 -9.32 7.77
C SER A 14 2.12 -8.09 8.57
N VAL A 15 1.40 -7.67 9.61
CA VAL A 15 1.69 -6.44 10.38
C VAL A 15 3.14 -6.37 10.89
N PRO A 16 3.75 -7.41 11.48
CA PRO A 16 5.14 -7.32 11.94
C PRO A 16 6.15 -7.05 10.82
N ALA A 17 5.96 -7.68 9.66
CA ALA A 17 6.81 -7.47 8.48
C ALA A 17 6.63 -6.05 7.92
N VAL A 18 5.38 -5.60 7.77
CA VAL A 18 5.05 -4.24 7.32
C VAL A 18 5.61 -3.18 8.28
N LYS A 19 5.49 -3.38 9.60
CA LYS A 19 6.04 -2.48 10.62
C LYS A 19 7.56 -2.34 10.48
N LYS A 20 8.27 -3.46 10.33
CA LYS A 20 9.72 -3.46 10.11
C LYS A 20 10.08 -2.73 8.81
N PHE A 21 9.40 -3.05 7.71
CA PHE A 21 9.65 -2.44 6.42
C PHE A 21 9.42 -0.92 6.43
N LEU A 22 8.32 -0.45 7.02
CA LEU A 22 8.04 0.98 7.17
C LEU A 22 9.12 1.69 7.99
N ALA A 23 9.60 1.09 9.08
CA ALA A 23 10.69 1.65 9.86
C ALA A 23 11.98 1.79 9.04
N GLU A 24 12.35 0.77 8.26
CA GLU A 24 13.52 0.80 7.38
C GLU A 24 13.38 1.83 6.25
N ALA A 25 12.20 1.91 5.62
CA ALA A 25 11.92 2.87 4.57
C ALA A 25 12.06 4.31 5.09
N ARG A 26 11.47 4.60 6.26
CA ARG A 26 11.59 5.90 6.94
C ARG A 26 13.04 6.21 7.32
N ALA A 27 13.77 5.26 7.86
CA ALA A 27 15.18 5.44 8.22
C ALA A 27 16.08 5.75 7.01
N LYS A 28 15.70 5.27 5.82
CA LYS A 28 16.37 5.55 4.55
C LYS A 28 15.87 6.81 3.85
N GLY A 29 14.98 7.58 4.48
CA GLY A 29 14.40 8.80 3.90
C GLY A 29 13.51 8.53 2.67
N MET A 30 13.00 7.30 2.53
CA MET A 30 12.09 6.96 1.45
C MET A 30 10.76 7.67 1.64
N MET A 31 10.16 8.12 0.55
CA MET A 31 8.81 8.65 0.57
C MET A 31 7.82 7.52 0.85
N VAL A 32 7.09 7.62 1.95
CA VAL A 32 5.98 6.72 2.29
C VAL A 32 4.67 7.45 2.04
N VAL A 33 3.76 6.80 1.32
CA VAL A 33 2.44 7.33 0.97
C VAL A 33 1.38 6.39 1.49
N TYR A 34 0.40 6.94 2.19
CA TYR A 34 -0.76 6.19 2.66
C TYR A 34 -1.95 6.48 1.78
N THR A 35 -2.74 5.45 1.49
CA THR A 35 -4.02 5.62 0.80
C THR A 35 -5.14 4.97 1.59
N THR A 36 -6.34 5.53 1.47
CA THR A 36 -7.57 4.90 1.94
C THR A 36 -8.50 4.59 0.79
N GLY A 37 -9.29 3.52 0.92
CA GLY A 37 -10.42 3.29 0.03
C GLY A 37 -11.58 4.27 0.30
N PRO A 38 -12.54 4.41 -0.61
CA PRO A 38 -13.70 5.28 -0.42
C PRO A 38 -14.41 5.01 0.91
N GLY A 39 -14.60 6.08 1.70
CA GLY A 39 -15.23 6.01 3.02
C GLY A 39 -14.38 5.38 4.13
N GLY A 40 -13.11 5.07 3.87
CA GLY A 40 -12.13 4.66 4.87
C GLY A 40 -11.36 5.85 5.45
N LYS A 41 -11.09 5.83 6.76
CA LYS A 41 -10.34 6.89 7.43
C LYS A 41 -8.94 6.40 7.75
N VAL A 42 -7.94 7.26 7.58
CA VAL A 42 -6.56 6.91 7.93
C VAL A 42 -6.39 6.64 9.43
N ALA A 43 -7.24 7.25 10.26
CA ALA A 43 -7.32 6.99 11.70
C ALA A 43 -7.74 5.55 12.05
N ASP A 44 -8.29 4.79 11.10
CA ASP A 44 -8.62 3.38 11.29
C ASP A 44 -7.42 2.43 11.08
N THR A 45 -6.27 2.96 10.64
CA THR A 45 -5.03 2.19 10.46
C THR A 45 -4.56 1.66 11.81
N LEU A 46 -4.11 0.39 11.85
CA LEU A 46 -3.56 -0.20 13.07
C LEU A 46 -2.38 0.63 13.58
N GLN A 47 -2.33 0.87 14.89
CA GLN A 47 -1.35 1.76 15.52
C GLN A 47 0.10 1.40 15.15
N ASP A 48 0.40 0.10 15.05
CA ASP A 48 1.73 -0.42 14.71
C ASP A 48 2.24 -0.02 13.31
N VAL A 49 1.34 0.32 12.39
CA VAL A 49 1.64 0.69 11.01
C VAL A 49 0.99 2.01 10.62
N ALA A 50 0.57 2.81 11.61
CA ALA A 50 -0.04 4.11 11.37
C ALA A 50 0.96 5.09 10.70
N PRO A 51 0.45 6.06 9.92
CA PRO A 51 1.30 7.12 9.40
C PRO A 51 1.87 7.99 10.53
N THR A 52 3.00 8.60 10.26
CA THR A 52 3.74 9.49 11.18
C THR A 52 3.20 10.92 11.21
N GLY A 53 2.28 11.27 10.31
CA GLY A 53 1.71 12.62 10.16
C GLY A 53 2.41 13.49 9.12
N SER A 54 3.67 13.21 8.78
CA SER A 54 4.40 13.89 7.68
C SER A 54 4.25 13.19 6.33
N GLU A 55 3.65 12.01 6.31
CA GLU A 55 3.47 11.19 5.12
C GLU A 55 2.19 11.61 4.37
N PRO A 56 2.24 11.79 3.03
CA PRO A 56 1.04 12.11 2.27
C PRO A 56 -0.05 11.04 2.42
N VAL A 57 -1.28 11.50 2.62
CA VAL A 57 -2.46 10.66 2.75
C VAL A 57 -3.54 11.14 1.79
N PHE A 58 -4.09 10.24 0.98
CA PHE A 58 -5.25 10.55 0.13
C PHE A 58 -6.18 9.35 -0.06
N THR A 59 -7.40 9.62 -0.52
CA THR A 59 -8.38 8.59 -0.84
C THR A 59 -8.37 8.30 -2.33
N ALA A 60 -8.41 7.02 -2.71
CA ALA A 60 -8.47 6.60 -4.10
C ALA A 60 -9.19 5.26 -4.27
N GLY A 61 -9.54 4.93 -5.52
CA GLY A 61 -10.03 3.60 -5.90
C GLY A 61 -8.95 2.51 -5.78
N PRO A 62 -9.17 1.30 -6.33
CA PRO A 62 -8.16 0.24 -6.32
C PRO A 62 -6.83 0.67 -6.94
N ASP A 63 -6.86 1.25 -8.14
CA ASP A 63 -5.75 1.98 -8.74
C ASP A 63 -5.64 3.37 -8.07
N LYS A 64 -4.46 3.72 -7.57
CA LYS A 64 -4.21 5.01 -6.89
C LYS A 64 -3.93 6.17 -7.83
N PHE A 65 -3.73 5.93 -9.13
CA PHE A 65 -3.38 6.99 -10.07
C PHE A 65 -4.57 7.84 -10.55
N PRO A 66 -5.74 7.28 -10.92
CA PRO A 66 -6.84 8.07 -11.49
C PRO A 66 -7.43 9.06 -10.48
N ASN A 67 -7.69 10.29 -10.95
CA ASN A 67 -8.32 11.37 -10.17
C ASN A 67 -7.56 11.74 -8.87
N THR A 68 -6.22 11.61 -8.89
CA THR A 68 -5.35 12.04 -7.79
C THR A 68 -4.11 12.75 -8.33
N ASP A 69 -3.40 13.44 -7.44
CA ASP A 69 -2.09 14.02 -7.76
C ASP A 69 -0.94 13.00 -7.64
N PHE A 70 -1.23 11.71 -7.49
CA PHE A 70 -0.21 10.71 -7.17
C PHE A 70 0.88 10.63 -8.25
N ASP A 71 0.50 10.61 -9.53
CA ASP A 71 1.46 10.62 -10.65
C ASP A 71 2.36 11.86 -10.63
N LYS A 72 1.76 13.03 -10.36
CA LYS A 72 2.47 14.30 -10.26
C LYS A 72 3.46 14.28 -9.10
N ILE A 73 3.04 13.83 -7.92
CA ILE A 73 3.87 13.73 -6.71
C ILE A 73 5.11 12.86 -6.97
N LEU A 74 4.93 11.71 -7.64
CA LEU A 74 6.04 10.82 -7.98
C LEU A 74 7.00 11.47 -8.98
N LYS A 75 6.47 12.10 -10.04
CA LYS A 75 7.25 12.77 -11.09
C LYS A 75 8.03 13.98 -10.58
N ASP A 76 7.39 14.86 -9.81
CA ASP A 76 8.01 16.06 -9.24
C ASP A 76 9.20 15.70 -8.32
N LYS A 77 9.20 14.50 -7.73
CA LYS A 77 10.29 13.97 -6.90
C LYS A 77 11.26 13.06 -7.64
N GLY A 78 11.09 12.87 -8.95
CA GLY A 78 11.94 12.00 -9.76
C GLY A 78 11.88 10.52 -9.35
N ILE A 79 10.78 10.06 -8.76
CA ILE A 79 10.64 8.67 -8.32
C ILE A 79 10.44 7.75 -9.52
N GLN A 80 11.33 6.77 -9.66
CA GLN A 80 11.31 5.78 -10.75
C GLN A 80 10.91 4.38 -10.28
N THR A 81 10.90 4.14 -8.96
CA THR A 81 10.61 2.83 -8.37
C THR A 81 9.49 2.98 -7.36
N VAL A 82 8.47 2.14 -7.46
CA VAL A 82 7.39 2.04 -6.47
C VAL A 82 7.44 0.68 -5.78
N ILE A 83 7.21 0.70 -4.47
CA ILE A 83 7.05 -0.50 -3.66
C ILE A 83 5.62 -0.51 -3.14
N THR A 84 4.79 -1.44 -3.60
CA THR A 84 3.37 -1.50 -3.23
C THR A 84 3.16 -2.57 -2.15
N ILE A 85 2.68 -2.14 -0.99
CA ILE A 85 2.32 -2.99 0.15
C ILE A 85 0.89 -2.69 0.60
N GLY A 86 0.27 -3.59 1.36
CA GLY A 86 -1.02 -3.38 2.01
C GLY A 86 -2.09 -4.42 1.63
N THR A 87 -3.35 -4.03 1.82
CA THR A 87 -4.52 -4.89 1.60
C THR A 87 -5.60 -4.14 0.81
N ALA A 88 -6.32 -4.75 -0.13
CA ALA A 88 -6.24 -6.14 -0.60
C ALA A 88 -5.17 -6.36 -1.67
N ALA A 89 -4.44 -7.49 -1.61
CA ALA A 89 -3.44 -7.90 -2.60
C ALA A 89 -4.00 -7.89 -4.04
N GLN A 90 -5.06 -8.67 -4.28
CA GLN A 90 -5.69 -8.83 -5.60
C GLN A 90 -6.39 -7.58 -6.15
N GLY A 91 -6.67 -6.63 -5.27
CA GLY A 91 -7.39 -5.41 -5.62
C GLY A 91 -6.43 -4.23 -5.69
N ALA A 92 -6.24 -3.58 -4.55
CA ALA A 92 -5.52 -2.32 -4.44
C ALA A 92 -4.03 -2.46 -4.78
N VAL A 93 -3.36 -3.52 -4.28
CA VAL A 93 -1.92 -3.71 -4.51
C VAL A 93 -1.69 -4.00 -6.00
N LEU A 94 -2.33 -5.05 -6.54
CA LEU A 94 -2.18 -5.44 -7.94
C LEU A 94 -2.52 -4.32 -8.93
N SER A 95 -3.65 -3.62 -8.73
CA SER A 95 -4.09 -2.56 -9.65
C SER A 95 -3.08 -1.42 -9.69
N THR A 96 -2.58 -1.01 -8.52
CA THR A 96 -1.61 0.09 -8.42
C THR A 96 -0.24 -0.30 -8.97
N ALA A 97 0.22 -1.52 -8.66
CA ALA A 97 1.46 -2.09 -9.18
C ALA A 97 1.44 -2.14 -10.72
N SER A 98 0.36 -2.69 -11.29
CA SER A 98 0.15 -2.76 -12.73
C SER A 98 0.13 -1.38 -13.37
N ALA A 99 -0.61 -0.44 -12.77
CA ALA A 99 -0.71 0.93 -13.25
C ALA A 99 0.63 1.68 -13.21
N ALA A 100 1.48 1.42 -12.21
CA ALA A 100 2.83 1.99 -12.14
C ALA A 100 3.76 1.38 -13.21
N GLY A 101 3.68 0.06 -13.43
CA GLY A 101 4.44 -0.63 -14.48
C GLY A 101 4.08 -0.10 -15.87
N LEU A 102 2.79 0.11 -16.15
CA LEU A 102 2.31 0.74 -17.39
C LEU A 102 2.77 2.18 -17.58
N ARG A 103 3.22 2.85 -16.51
CA ARG A 103 3.83 4.19 -16.54
C ARG A 103 5.36 4.15 -16.63
N GLY A 104 5.95 2.97 -16.84
CA GLY A 104 7.40 2.79 -17.00
C GLY A 104 8.19 2.79 -15.70
N MET A 105 7.52 2.70 -14.55
CA MET A 105 8.20 2.61 -13.24
C MET A 105 8.69 1.18 -12.99
N LYS A 106 9.78 1.06 -12.23
CA LYS A 106 10.15 -0.22 -11.62
C LYS A 106 9.17 -0.52 -10.49
N VAL A 107 8.63 -1.73 -10.46
CA VAL A 107 7.63 -2.14 -9.48
C VAL A 107 8.18 -3.28 -8.64
N ILE A 108 8.05 -3.14 -7.33
CA ILE A 108 8.38 -4.19 -6.36
C ILE A 108 7.14 -4.44 -5.51
N VAL A 109 6.73 -5.70 -5.41
CA VAL A 109 5.60 -6.11 -4.57
C VAL A 109 6.09 -7.13 -3.54
N PRO A 110 6.42 -6.69 -2.30
CA PRO A 110 6.88 -7.60 -1.25
C PRO A 110 5.77 -8.58 -0.87
N VAL A 111 6.04 -9.89 -1.00
CA VAL A 111 5.05 -10.96 -0.72
C VAL A 111 4.61 -10.94 0.74
N ASP A 112 5.50 -10.63 1.67
CA ASP A 112 5.24 -10.50 3.11
C ASP A 112 4.63 -9.14 3.49
N GLY A 113 4.57 -8.19 2.56
CA GLY A 113 3.98 -6.86 2.73
C GLY A 113 2.58 -6.72 2.14
N MET A 114 2.08 -7.73 1.42
CA MET A 114 0.72 -7.74 0.88
C MET A 114 -0.15 -8.79 1.58
N SER A 115 -1.42 -8.50 1.76
CA SER A 115 -2.36 -9.46 2.34
C SER A 115 -3.69 -9.47 1.59
N VAL A 116 -4.24 -10.66 1.41
CA VAL A 116 -5.59 -10.83 0.88
C VAL A 116 -6.67 -10.43 1.88
N GLU A 117 -7.89 -10.25 1.37
CA GLU A 117 -9.08 -10.14 2.22
C GLU A 117 -9.62 -11.49 2.69
N ALA A 118 -9.40 -12.54 1.88
CA ALA A 118 -9.90 -13.87 2.10
C ALA A 118 -8.97 -14.69 3.02
N GLU A 119 -9.39 -15.91 3.38
CA GLU A 119 -8.57 -16.81 4.22
C GLU A 119 -7.52 -17.60 3.42
N ASN A 120 -7.64 -17.65 2.09
CA ASN A 120 -6.71 -18.40 1.23
C ASN A 120 -5.61 -17.52 0.61
N THR A 121 -4.48 -18.14 0.26
CA THR A 121 -3.28 -17.43 -0.24
C THR A 121 -3.23 -17.30 -1.76
N TYR A 122 -4.25 -17.76 -2.50
CA TYR A 122 -4.20 -17.77 -3.96
C TYR A 122 -4.05 -16.37 -4.55
N ALA A 123 -4.75 -15.38 -3.98
CA ALA A 123 -4.69 -14.00 -4.44
C ALA A 123 -3.35 -13.30 -4.08
N GLU A 124 -2.67 -13.71 -3.01
CA GLU A 124 -1.28 -13.30 -2.73
C GLU A 124 -0.35 -13.84 -3.83
N GLN A 125 -0.47 -15.13 -4.17
CA GLN A 125 0.34 -15.77 -5.20
C GLN A 125 0.13 -15.15 -6.59
N TYR A 126 -1.12 -14.88 -6.98
CA TYR A 126 -1.44 -14.27 -8.28
C TYR A 126 -0.92 -12.82 -8.42
N THR A 127 -0.75 -12.12 -7.30
CA THR A 127 -0.30 -10.72 -7.29
C THR A 127 1.23 -10.57 -7.34
N ALA A 128 1.97 -11.60 -6.92
CA ALA A 128 3.42 -11.58 -6.76
C ALA A 128 4.19 -11.74 -8.08
#